data_AF-A0A7G6X1Q3-F1
#
_entry.id   AF-A0A7G6X1Q3-F1
#
_cell.length_a   1.000
_cell.length_b   1.000
_cell.length_c   1.000
_cell.angle_alpha   90.00
_cell.angle_beta   90.00
_cell.angle_gamma   90.00
#
_symmetry.space_group_name_H-M   'P 1'
#
loop_
_entity.id
_entity.type
_entity.pdbx_description
1 polymer ?
#
loop_
_entity_poly.entity_id
_entity_poly.type
_entity_poly.pdbx_seq_one_letter_code
_entity_poly.pdbx_strand_id
1 'polypeptide(L)'
;MAIVFCEDRVFRVDELELGSALRARRKATDRTIASVAVDAGLSVPYIANLENGRGNPTLAALTRLSAALGATLTVSLGDTPAPPHDEAVASLVDNSDRATRVIRQLAVSRGTTRRAVREHLITALEALSPLLPNTPTTADLHRLLDLTLLAD
;
A
#
# COMPACT_ATOMS: atom_id res chain seq x y z
N MET A 1 -3.71 -26.46 22.43
CA MET A 1 -4.43 -25.62 21.46
C MET A 1 -3.99 -24.19 21.68
N ALA A 2 -2.93 -23.75 21.00
CA ALA A 2 -2.41 -22.39 21.11
C ALA A 2 -2.93 -21.60 19.91
N ILE A 3 -3.81 -20.64 20.19
CA ILE A 3 -4.30 -19.67 19.21
C ILE A 3 -3.13 -18.70 18.98
N VAL A 4 -2.43 -18.85 17.87
CA VAL A 4 -1.44 -17.87 17.43
C VAL A 4 -2.22 -16.68 16.89
N PHE A 5 -2.28 -15.59 17.67
CA PHE A 5 -2.71 -14.29 17.19
C PHE A 5 -1.71 -13.81 16.12
N CYS A 6 -2.08 -13.99 14.85
CA CYS A 6 -1.44 -13.30 13.73
C CYS A 6 -2.13 -11.94 13.60
N GLU A 7 -1.61 -10.93 14.31
CA GLU A 7 -2.04 -9.55 14.16
C GLU A 7 -1.43 -9.05 12.85
N ASP A 8 -2.22 -9.08 11.75
CA ASP A 8 -1.83 -8.53 10.45
C ASP A 8 -1.79 -7.00 10.53
N ARG A 9 -0.71 -6.47 11.12
CA ARG A 9 -0.43 -5.04 11.11
C ARG A 9 0.39 -4.70 9.86
N VAL A 10 -0.29 -4.09 8.89
CA VAL A 10 0.36 -3.42 7.77
C VAL A 10 0.84 -2.05 8.27
N PHE A 11 2.16 -1.89 8.45
CA PHE A 11 2.78 -0.61 8.83
C PHE A 11 3.26 0.15 7.57
N ARG A 12 2.95 1.45 7.48
CA ARG A 12 3.54 2.36 6.48
C ARG A 12 4.88 2.84 7.02
N VAL A 13 5.99 2.32 6.51
CA VAL A 13 7.30 2.46 7.18
C VAL A 13 8.00 3.79 6.85
N ASP A 14 8.10 4.69 7.85
CA ASP A 14 9.25 5.59 8.03
C ASP A 14 10.33 4.89 8.90
N GLU A 15 11.61 5.26 8.77
CA GLU A 15 12.75 4.63 9.47
C GLU A 15 12.57 4.63 11.02
N LEU A 16 11.89 5.65 11.54
CA LEU A 16 11.49 5.77 12.95
C LEU A 16 10.45 4.72 13.37
N GLU A 17 9.49 4.41 12.49
CA GLU A 17 8.44 3.43 12.79
C GLU A 17 9.02 2.00 12.83
N LEU A 18 9.92 1.67 11.91
CA LEU A 18 10.59 0.36 11.89
C LEU A 18 11.39 0.10 13.17
N GLY A 19 12.21 1.07 13.59
CA GLY A 19 13.01 0.95 14.81
C GLY A 19 12.15 0.74 16.05
N SER A 20 11.06 1.49 16.16
CA SER A 20 10.11 1.37 17.26
C SER A 20 9.43 0.00 17.30
N ALA A 21 9.06 -0.56 16.13
CA ALA A 21 8.43 -1.87 16.00
C ALA A 21 9.38 -3.00 16.42
N LEU A 22 10.65 -2.95 15.98
CA LEU A 22 11.68 -3.91 16.40
C LEU A 22 11.88 -3.88 17.92
N ARG A 23 11.97 -2.68 18.50
CA ARG A 23 12.13 -2.50 19.95
C ARG A 23 10.93 -3.03 20.73
N ALA A 24 9.72 -2.76 20.26
CA ALA A 24 8.49 -3.23 20.88
C ALA A 24 8.42 -4.76 20.88
N ARG A 25 8.73 -5.39 19.74
CA ARG A 25 8.73 -6.86 19.62
C ARG A 25 9.78 -7.50 20.52
N ARG A 26 11.01 -6.95 20.54
CA ARG A 26 12.06 -7.44 21.44
C ARG A 26 11.63 -7.39 22.90
N LYS A 27 11.05 -6.27 23.34
CA LYS A 27 10.53 -6.11 24.70
C LYS A 27 9.39 -7.08 25.00
N ALA A 28 8.48 -7.32 24.05
CA ALA A 28 7.39 -8.28 24.21
C ALA A 28 7.88 -9.73 24.37
N THR A 29 9.10 -10.02 23.91
CA THR A 29 9.78 -11.31 24.12
C THR A 29 10.74 -11.32 25.32
N ASP A 30 10.78 -10.26 26.14
CA ASP A 30 11.68 -10.08 27.29
C ASP A 30 13.18 -10.25 26.97
N ARG A 31 13.58 -10.00 25.72
CA ARG A 31 14.96 -10.17 25.26
C ARG A 31 15.76 -8.89 25.40
N THR A 32 17.04 -9.01 25.75
CA THR A 32 17.99 -7.88 25.70
C THR A 32 18.50 -7.66 24.28
N ILE A 33 18.99 -6.45 23.97
CA ILE A 33 19.63 -6.17 22.67
C ILE A 33 20.81 -7.12 22.45
N ALA A 34 21.61 -7.39 23.49
CA ALA A 34 22.73 -8.33 23.42
C ALA A 34 22.29 -9.75 23.06
N SER A 35 21.21 -10.24 23.65
CA SER A 35 20.66 -11.56 23.34
C SER A 35 20.21 -11.66 21.88
N VAL A 36 19.48 -10.66 21.38
CA VAL A 36 19.04 -10.63 19.97
C VAL A 36 20.22 -10.46 19.02
N ALA A 37 21.24 -9.69 19.39
CA ALA A 37 22.44 -9.48 18.59
C ALA A 37 23.21 -10.78 18.32
N VAL A 38 23.34 -11.63 19.36
CA VAL A 38 23.98 -12.95 19.23
C VAL A 38 23.21 -13.83 18.25
N ASP A 39 21.89 -13.97 18.44
CA ASP A 39 21.06 -14.82 17.58
C ASP A 39 20.96 -14.32 16.15
N ALA A 40 20.82 -13.00 15.97
CA ALA A 40 20.80 -12.38 14.65
C ALA A 40 22.20 -12.35 14.02
N GLY A 41 23.28 -12.63 14.78
CA GLY A 41 24.68 -12.42 14.40
C GLY A 41 24.95 -11.02 13.85
N LEU A 42 24.42 -10.02 14.55
CA LEU A 42 24.60 -8.59 14.30
C LEU A 42 25.27 -7.96 15.53
N SER A 43 25.82 -6.75 15.38
CA SER A 43 26.44 -6.08 16.52
C SER A 43 25.39 -5.39 17.40
N VAL A 44 25.66 -5.34 18.71
CA VAL A 44 24.81 -4.61 19.68
C VAL A 44 24.62 -3.14 19.31
N PRO A 45 25.68 -2.38 18.93
CA PRO A 45 25.52 -0.99 18.52
C PRO A 45 24.65 -0.83 17.27
N TYR A 46 24.73 -1.79 16.33
CA TYR A 46 23.92 -1.76 15.12
C TYR A 46 22.43 -1.92 15.42
N ILE A 47 22.04 -2.91 16.23
CA ILE A 47 20.64 -3.09 16.64
C ILE A 47 20.15 -1.90 17.47
N ALA A 48 20.98 -1.37 18.38
CA ALA A 48 20.62 -0.20 19.17
C ALA A 48 20.38 1.04 18.29
N ASN A 49 21.16 1.24 17.23
CA ASN A 49 20.93 2.31 16.27
C ASN A 49 19.62 2.11 15.51
N LEU A 50 19.38 0.89 15.01
CA LEU A 50 18.13 0.55 14.32
C LEU A 50 16.91 0.77 15.21
N GLU A 51 16.93 0.35 16.48
CA GLU A 51 15.83 0.55 17.43
C GLU A 51 15.56 2.03 17.77
N ASN A 52 16.51 2.92 17.49
CA ASN A 52 16.37 4.36 17.65
C ASN A 52 16.08 5.08 16.30
N GLY A 53 15.75 4.33 15.25
CA GLY A 53 15.47 4.86 13.92
C GLY A 53 16.68 5.48 13.23
N ARG A 54 17.88 4.92 13.48
CA ARG A 54 19.13 5.37 12.87
C ARG A 54 19.76 4.27 12.03
N GLY A 55 20.00 4.59 10.76
CA GLY A 55 20.78 3.80 9.84
C GLY A 55 19.90 3.01 8.87
N ASN A 56 20.47 2.66 7.72
CA ASN A 56 19.75 1.98 6.65
C ASN A 56 19.96 0.45 6.73
N PRO A 57 19.02 -0.33 7.30
CA PRO A 57 19.18 -1.78 7.38
C PRO A 57 19.06 -2.43 6.00
N THR A 58 19.90 -3.44 5.75
CA THR A 58 19.75 -4.27 4.55
C THR A 58 18.63 -5.29 4.73
N LEU A 59 18.06 -5.79 3.63
CA LEU A 59 17.10 -6.91 3.67
C LEU A 59 17.67 -8.14 4.40
N ALA A 60 18.97 -8.41 4.24
CA ALA A 60 19.66 -9.49 4.95
C ALA A 60 19.66 -9.25 6.47
N ALA A 61 19.92 -8.03 6.93
CA ALA A 61 19.86 -7.68 8.35
C ALA A 61 18.43 -7.80 8.91
N LEU A 62 17.43 -7.33 8.17
CA LEU A 62 16.01 -7.45 8.56
C LEU A 62 15.56 -8.91 8.64
N THR A 63 15.99 -9.74 7.70
CA THR A 63 15.69 -11.17 7.69
C THR A 63 16.24 -11.84 8.95
N ARG A 64 17.51 -11.57 9.28
CA ARG A 64 18.16 -12.13 10.48
C ARG A 64 17.52 -11.62 11.78
N LEU A 65 17.14 -10.35 11.84
CA LEU A 65 16.40 -9.78 12.97
C LEU A 65 15.02 -10.40 13.13
N SER A 66 14.27 -10.56 12.04
CA SER A 66 12.94 -11.17 12.07
C SER A 66 13.00 -12.62 12.60
N ALA A 67 13.98 -13.41 12.13
CA ALA A 67 14.22 -14.75 12.63
C ALA A 67 14.56 -14.76 14.12
N ALA A 68 15.47 -13.90 14.58
CA ALA A 68 15.85 -13.81 16.00
C ALA A 68 14.70 -13.32 16.91
N LEU A 69 13.75 -12.56 16.38
CA LEU A 69 12.59 -12.04 17.11
C LEU A 69 11.33 -12.90 16.96
N GLY A 70 11.41 -14.05 16.28
CA GLY A 70 10.25 -14.91 16.03
C GLY A 70 9.17 -14.19 15.22
N ALA A 71 9.57 -13.45 14.19
CA ALA A 71 8.69 -12.71 13.28
C ALA A 71 8.95 -13.15 11.83
N THR A 72 7.92 -13.01 10.99
CA THR A 72 8.02 -13.25 9.55
C THR A 72 8.22 -11.92 8.85
N LEU A 73 9.25 -11.80 8.01
CA LEU A 73 9.46 -10.66 7.13
C LEU A 73 8.81 -10.94 5.76
N THR A 74 7.79 -10.16 5.42
CA THR A 74 7.18 -10.17 4.07
C THR A 74 7.58 -8.89 3.35
N VAL A 75 8.21 -9.03 2.19
CA VAL A 75 8.55 -7.90 1.31
C VAL A 75 7.76 -8.06 0.03
N SER A 76 6.90 -7.09 -0.26
CA SER A 76 6.11 -7.04 -1.49
C SER A 76 6.49 -5.79 -2.26
N LEU A 77 6.80 -5.95 -3.54
CA LEU A 77 6.93 -4.85 -4.48
C LEU A 77 5.60 -4.76 -5.22
N GLY A 78 4.82 -3.72 -4.91
CA GLY A 78 3.64 -3.37 -5.69
C GLY A 78 3.94 -2.13 -6.53
N ASP A 79 3.18 -1.94 -7.60
CA ASP A 79 2.94 -0.58 -8.09
C ASP A 79 2.41 0.25 -6.92
N THR A 80 2.80 1.54 -6.83
CA THR A 80 2.26 2.48 -5.83
C THR A 80 0.78 2.18 -5.68
N PRO A 81 0.29 1.77 -4.50
CA PRO A 81 -1.13 1.49 -4.34
C PRO A 81 -1.84 2.72 -4.86
N ALA A 82 -2.67 2.54 -5.90
CA ALA A 82 -3.47 3.62 -6.43
C ALA A 82 -4.06 4.33 -5.21
N PRO A 83 -3.94 5.68 -5.12
CA PRO A 83 -4.39 6.41 -3.95
C PRO A 83 -5.78 5.88 -3.58
N PRO A 84 -6.04 5.57 -2.29
CA PRO A 84 -7.32 5.02 -1.90
C PRO A 84 -8.41 5.89 -2.50
N HIS A 85 -9.16 5.30 -3.41
CA HIS A 85 -10.11 6.06 -4.21
C HIS A 85 -11.20 6.61 -3.31
N ASP A 86 -11.66 7.83 -3.59
CA ASP A 86 -12.85 8.34 -2.94
C ASP A 86 -14.01 7.40 -3.29
N GLU A 87 -14.58 6.75 -2.28
CA GLU A 87 -15.62 5.74 -2.46
C GLU A 87 -16.87 6.32 -3.14
N ALA A 88 -17.11 7.63 -3.02
CA ALA A 88 -18.17 8.31 -3.76
C ALA A 88 -17.86 8.35 -5.27
N VAL A 89 -16.60 8.59 -5.64
CA VAL A 89 -16.16 8.61 -7.05
C VAL A 89 -16.12 7.20 -7.64
N ALA A 90 -15.64 6.22 -6.89
CA ALA A 90 -15.67 4.82 -7.29
C ALA A 90 -17.12 4.34 -7.52
N SER A 91 -18.02 4.63 -6.57
CA SER A 91 -19.45 4.33 -6.68
C SER A 91 -20.10 5.03 -7.86
N LEU A 92 -19.69 6.26 -8.19
CA LEU A 92 -20.21 6.99 -9.34
C LEU A 92 -19.90 6.27 -10.67
N VAL A 93 -18.68 5.74 -10.81
CA VAL A 93 -18.27 4.96 -11.97
C VAL A 93 -19.00 3.62 -12.02
N ASP A 94 -19.06 2.91 -10.90
CA ASP A 94 -19.63 1.55 -10.82
C ASP A 94 -21.15 1.53 -11.03
N ASN A 95 -21.86 2.56 -10.56
CA ASN A 95 -23.31 2.67 -10.71
C ASN A 95 -23.75 3.27 -12.06
N SER A 96 -22.84 3.45 -13.01
CA SER A 96 -23.15 3.99 -14.34
C SER A 96 -23.16 2.89 -15.41
N ASP A 97 -24.36 2.61 -15.94
CA ASP A 97 -24.54 1.71 -17.10
C ASP A 97 -23.75 2.22 -18.32
N ARG A 98 -23.64 3.53 -18.46
CA ARG A 98 -22.85 4.16 -19.52
C ARG A 98 -21.36 3.88 -19.33
N ALA A 99 -20.82 4.08 -18.13
CA ALA A 99 -19.43 3.76 -17.83
C ALA A 99 -19.15 2.28 -18.07
N THR A 100 -20.03 1.38 -17.63
CA THR A 100 -19.90 -0.06 -17.86
C THR A 100 -19.76 -0.42 -19.34
N ARG A 101 -20.54 0.23 -20.22
CA ARG A 101 -20.43 0.03 -21.67
C ARG A 101 -19.12 0.56 -22.23
N VAL A 102 -18.72 1.78 -21.85
CA VAL A 102 -17.47 2.40 -22.33
C VAL A 102 -16.24 1.64 -21.84
N ILE A 103 -16.20 1.23 -20.58
CA ILE A 103 -15.12 0.41 -20.00
C ILE A 103 -14.94 -0.87 -20.81
N ARG A 104 -16.05 -1.55 -21.16
CA ARG A 104 -16.00 -2.76 -21.98
C ARG A 104 -15.44 -2.47 -23.37
N GLN A 105 -15.88 -1.39 -24.01
CA GLN A 105 -15.44 -0.99 -25.35
C GLN A 105 -13.94 -0.65 -25.36
N LEU A 106 -13.49 0.24 -24.47
CA LEU A 106 -12.09 0.67 -24.37
C LEU A 106 -11.15 -0.48 -24.00
N ALA A 107 -11.60 -1.41 -23.16
CA ALA A 107 -10.80 -2.60 -22.84
C ALA A 107 -10.52 -3.45 -24.09
N VAL A 108 -11.51 -3.60 -24.97
CA VAL A 108 -11.37 -4.34 -26.23
C VAL A 108 -10.53 -3.56 -27.24
N SER A 109 -10.83 -2.29 -27.49
CA SER A 109 -10.12 -1.48 -28.50
C SER A 109 -8.64 -1.30 -28.17
N ARG A 110 -8.29 -1.18 -26.88
CA ARG A 110 -6.92 -0.93 -26.41
C ARG A 110 -6.15 -2.19 -25.98
N GLY A 111 -6.75 -3.37 -26.08
CA GLY A 111 -6.12 -4.63 -25.66
C GLY A 111 -5.76 -4.67 -24.18
N THR A 112 -6.58 -4.08 -23.31
CA THR A 112 -6.35 -3.97 -21.86
C THR A 112 -7.49 -4.60 -21.05
N THR A 113 -7.38 -4.60 -19.73
CA THR A 113 -8.40 -5.18 -18.84
C THR A 113 -9.45 -4.15 -18.46
N ARG A 114 -10.70 -4.60 -18.23
CA ARG A 114 -11.79 -3.74 -17.73
C ARG A 114 -11.44 -3.07 -16.40
N ARG A 115 -10.77 -3.82 -15.51
CA ARG A 115 -10.27 -3.31 -14.23
C ARG A 115 -9.32 -2.15 -14.45
N ALA A 116 -8.33 -2.30 -15.34
CA ALA A 116 -7.40 -1.21 -15.63
C ALA A 116 -8.12 0.04 -16.16
N VAL A 117 -9.06 -0.08 -17.10
CA VAL A 117 -9.82 1.08 -17.61
C VAL A 117 -10.63 1.74 -16.50
N ARG A 118 -11.29 0.94 -15.64
CA ARG A 118 -12.02 1.44 -14.46
C ARG A 118 -11.12 2.27 -13.55
N GLU A 119 -9.96 1.74 -13.16
CA GLU A 119 -9.01 2.46 -12.29
C GLU A 119 -8.55 3.78 -12.92
N HIS A 120 -8.27 3.80 -14.23
CA HIS A 120 -7.89 5.04 -14.92
C HIS A 120 -9.02 6.08 -14.92
N LEU A 121 -10.28 5.67 -15.09
CA LEU A 121 -11.42 6.58 -15.03
C LEU A 121 -11.60 7.18 -13.63
N ILE A 122 -11.51 6.36 -12.58
CA ILE A 122 -11.63 6.82 -11.19
C ILE A 122 -10.48 7.80 -10.89
N THR A 123 -9.25 7.42 -11.21
CA THR A 123 -8.06 8.27 -11.04
C THR A 123 -8.22 9.61 -11.77
N ALA A 124 -8.75 9.60 -12.99
CA ALA A 124 -8.97 10.82 -13.76
C ALA A 124 -10.05 11.72 -13.13
N LEU A 125 -11.15 11.15 -12.63
CA LEU A 125 -12.18 11.92 -11.92
C LEU A 125 -11.67 12.53 -10.62
N GLU A 126 -10.86 11.79 -9.87
CA GLU A 126 -10.23 12.28 -8.64
C GLU A 126 -9.24 13.40 -8.92
N ALA A 127 -8.43 13.26 -9.98
CA ALA A 127 -7.51 14.32 -10.40
C ALA A 127 -8.24 15.61 -10.82
N LEU A 128 -9.50 15.53 -11.26
CA LEU A 128 -10.34 16.70 -11.54
C LEU A 128 -10.95 17.31 -10.29
N SER A 129 -11.09 16.57 -9.18
CA SER A 129 -11.79 17.03 -7.98
C SER A 129 -11.26 18.37 -7.42
N PRO A 130 -9.95 18.67 -7.39
CA PRO A 130 -9.45 19.97 -6.92
C PRO A 130 -9.81 21.15 -7.84
N LEU A 131 -10.21 20.88 -9.08
CA LEU A 131 -10.59 21.89 -10.08
C LEU A 131 -12.10 22.13 -10.12
N LEU A 132 -12.88 21.25 -9.50
CA LEU A 132 -14.33 21.34 -9.46
C LEU A 132 -14.79 22.06 -8.19
N PRO A 133 -15.90 22.83 -8.25
CA PRO A 133 -16.46 23.48 -7.07
C PRO A 133 -17.05 22.47 -6.06
N ASN A 134 -17.37 21.25 -6.50
CA ASN A 134 -17.98 20.18 -5.71
C ASN A 134 -17.37 18.83 -6.08
N THR A 135 -17.70 17.78 -5.31
CA THR A 135 -17.34 16.40 -5.67
C THR A 135 -17.84 16.03 -7.07
N PRO A 136 -17.08 15.23 -7.84
CA PRO A 136 -17.45 14.84 -9.20
C PRO A 136 -18.89 14.28 -9.28
N THR A 137 -19.65 14.74 -10.27
CA THR A 137 -21.04 14.34 -10.49
C THR A 137 -21.18 13.41 -11.69
N THR A 138 -22.36 12.79 -11.86
CA THR A 138 -22.66 11.96 -13.05
C THR A 138 -22.48 12.73 -14.36
N ALA A 139 -22.74 14.04 -14.37
CA ALA A 139 -22.52 14.87 -15.54
C ALA A 139 -21.02 14.99 -15.88
N ASP A 140 -20.15 15.09 -14.87
CA ASP A 140 -18.70 15.15 -15.05
C ASP A 140 -18.14 13.82 -15.54
N LEU A 141 -18.61 12.70 -14.98
CA LEU A 141 -18.34 11.37 -15.51
C LEU A 141 -18.76 11.25 -16.98
N HIS A 142 -19.97 11.69 -17.34
CA HIS A 142 -20.42 11.63 -18.74
C HIS A 142 -19.53 12.46 -19.67
N ARG A 143 -19.11 13.67 -19.27
CA ARG A 143 -18.18 14.49 -20.05
C ARG A 143 -16.82 13.82 -20.21
N LEU A 144 -16.30 13.21 -19.15
CA LEU A 144 -15.06 12.43 -19.22
C LEU A 144 -15.20 11.25 -20.19
N LEU A 145 -16.32 10.51 -20.12
CA LEU A 145 -16.60 9.40 -21.05
C LEU A 145 -16.69 9.88 -22.49
N ASP A 146 -17.35 11.01 -22.76
CA ASP A 146 -17.41 11.63 -24.09
C ASP A 146 -16.00 11.95 -24.61
N LEU A 147 -15.15 12.56 -23.78
CA LEU A 147 -13.75 12.84 -24.13
C LEU A 147 -12.96 11.56 -24.44
N THR A 148 -13.14 10.49 -23.66
CA THR A 148 -12.43 9.23 -23.90
C THR A 148 -12.83 8.53 -25.18
N LEU A 149 -14.10 8.66 -25.59
CA LEU A 149 -14.63 8.07 -26.83
C LEU A 149 -14.27 8.89 -28.07
N LEU A 150 -14.06 10.19 -27.93
CA LEU A 150 -13.58 11.05 -29.03
C LEU A 150 -12.09 10.85 -29.33
N ALA A 151 -11.34 10.33 -28.36
CA ALA A 151 -9.90 10.07 -28.48
C ALA A 151 -9.56 8.64 -28.95
N ASP A 152 -10.56 7.79 -29.14
CA ASP A 152 -10.46 6.42 -29.66
C ASP A 152 -10.83 6.39 -31.16
#